data_AF-A0A538HDK6-F1
#
_entry.id   AF-A0A538HDK6-F1
#
_cell.length_a   1.000
_cell.length_b   1.000
_cell.length_c   1.000
_cell.angle_alpha   90.00
_cell.angle_beta   90.00
_cell.angle_gamma   90.00
#
_symmetry.space_group_name_H-M   'P 1'
#
loop_
_entity.id
_entity.type
_entity.pdbx_description
1 polymer ?
#
loop_
_entity_poly.entity_id
_entity_poly.type
_entity_poly.pdbx_seq_one_letter_code
_entity_poly.pdbx_strand_id
1 'polypeptide(L)'
;MPDDLRAAAFAAAITIRTGGVTRTATAPPVAVATEGGEVNDWRTPVASALSGEADDIGEAFDLVDGRMHLTIPPSRLPPQKAAAMKDVALLVCAARQAADVDADDWTPVGVIRDECRDLGVLDANNFAAEISQLAEVMSFRGTGRSRLLRVNRRGYEQAGHRLRELLAP
;
A
#
# COMPACT_ATOMS: atom_id res chain seq x y z
N MET A 1 -10.93 -50.79 15.59
CA MET A 1 -11.86 -50.18 14.63
C MET A 1 -12.11 -48.74 15.08
N PRO A 2 -11.96 -47.74 14.22
CA PRO A 2 -10.69 -47.36 13.57
C PRO A 2 -10.45 -45.84 13.47
N ASP A 3 -9.21 -45.50 13.09
CA ASP A 3 -8.67 -44.22 12.62
C ASP A 3 -9.43 -43.63 11.41
N ASP A 4 -10.57 -42.97 11.63
CA ASP A 4 -11.40 -42.42 10.53
C ASP A 4 -11.85 -40.96 10.72
N LEU A 5 -11.03 -40.11 11.37
CA LEU A 5 -11.35 -38.68 11.53
C LEU A 5 -10.20 -37.70 11.19
N ARG A 6 -9.16 -38.14 10.47
CA ARG A 6 -8.06 -37.24 10.02
C ARG A 6 -7.86 -37.13 8.50
N ALA A 7 -8.74 -37.71 7.67
CA ALA A 7 -8.56 -37.75 6.21
C ALA A 7 -9.63 -36.98 5.39
N ALA A 8 -10.31 -35.99 5.97
CA ALA A 8 -11.40 -35.25 5.30
C ALA A 8 -11.00 -33.90 4.66
N ALA A 9 -9.72 -33.70 4.30
CA ALA A 9 -9.29 -32.49 3.59
C ALA A 9 -8.33 -32.78 2.43
N PHE A 10 -8.40 -33.99 1.87
CA PHE A 10 -7.50 -34.43 0.80
C PHE A 10 -8.27 -35.13 -0.33
N ALA A 11 -8.97 -34.37 -1.16
CA ALA A 11 -9.13 -34.64 -2.60
C ALA A 11 -10.09 -33.63 -3.22
N ALA A 12 -9.50 -32.65 -3.92
CA ALA A 12 -10.18 -31.78 -4.84
C ALA A 12 -10.89 -32.57 -5.95
N ALA A 13 -11.88 -31.90 -6.57
CA ALA A 13 -12.46 -32.20 -7.88
C ALA A 13 -13.30 -33.47 -7.97
N ILE A 14 -14.61 -33.29 -8.18
CA ILE A 14 -15.41 -33.92 -9.25
C ILE A 14 -16.86 -33.45 -9.05
N THR A 15 -17.32 -32.53 -9.92
CA THR A 15 -18.60 -32.63 -10.66
C THR A 15 -19.04 -31.23 -11.12
N ILE A 16 -18.53 -30.89 -12.30
CA ILE A 16 -19.19 -30.04 -13.28
C ILE A 16 -20.58 -30.64 -13.59
N ARG A 17 -21.65 -29.87 -13.40
CA ARG A 17 -22.96 -30.01 -14.07
C ARG A 17 -23.70 -28.69 -13.81
N THR A 18 -23.98 -27.78 -14.74
CA THR A 18 -24.51 -27.96 -16.11
C THR A 18 -24.44 -26.61 -16.81
N GLY A 19 -23.96 -26.55 -18.06
CA GLY A 19 -24.05 -25.34 -18.88
C GLY A 19 -22.91 -25.20 -19.89
N GLY A 20 -22.80 -26.15 -20.82
CA GLY A 20 -21.81 -26.08 -21.89
C GLY A 20 -22.20 -25.12 -23.01
N VAL A 21 -21.21 -24.40 -23.54
CA VAL A 21 -21.12 -24.03 -24.96
C VAL A 21 -19.65 -24.11 -25.36
N THR A 22 -19.37 -24.94 -26.36
CA THR A 22 -18.07 -25.10 -27.02
C THR A 22 -17.68 -23.87 -27.84
N ARG A 23 -16.43 -23.39 -27.69
CA ARG A 23 -15.59 -22.97 -28.84
C ARG A 23 -14.11 -22.74 -28.46
N THR A 24 -13.27 -23.60 -29.04
CA THR A 24 -11.92 -23.42 -29.62
C THR A 24 -10.95 -22.34 -29.10
N ALA A 25 -9.74 -22.84 -28.82
CA ALA A 25 -8.46 -22.20 -28.51
C ALA A 25 -8.12 -20.85 -29.17
N THR A 26 -7.54 -19.95 -28.36
CA THR A 26 -6.42 -19.00 -28.64
C THR A 26 -6.02 -18.36 -27.28
N ALA A 27 -4.73 -18.27 -26.94
CA ALA A 27 -4.21 -17.59 -25.72
C ALA A 27 -4.09 -16.06 -25.91
N PRO A 28 -3.74 -15.21 -24.91
CA PRO A 28 -4.02 -15.15 -23.46
C PRO A 28 -4.97 -13.93 -23.15
N PRO A 29 -5.30 -13.52 -21.89
CA PRO A 29 -4.37 -12.85 -20.98
C PRO A 29 -4.42 -13.38 -19.53
N VAL A 30 -3.35 -13.10 -18.77
CA VAL A 30 -3.29 -13.28 -17.32
C VAL A 30 -4.34 -12.36 -16.69
N ALA A 31 -5.49 -12.92 -16.35
CA ALA A 31 -6.42 -12.29 -15.42
C ALA A 31 -5.83 -12.47 -14.03
N VAL A 32 -5.25 -11.41 -13.48
CA VAL A 32 -5.01 -11.32 -12.04
C VAL A 32 -6.40 -11.25 -11.42
N ALA A 33 -6.87 -12.40 -10.94
CA ALA A 33 -7.98 -12.46 -10.02
C ALA A 33 -7.46 -11.87 -8.70
N THR A 34 -7.94 -10.69 -8.31
CA THR A 34 -7.91 -10.28 -6.92
C THR A 34 -9.32 -10.41 -6.38
N GLU A 35 -9.47 -11.46 -5.57
CA GLU A 35 -10.67 -11.90 -4.91
C GLU A 35 -11.27 -10.78 -4.04
N GLY A 36 -12.61 -10.70 -4.05
CA GLY A 36 -13.40 -9.72 -3.32
C GLY A 36 -13.31 -9.89 -1.81
N GLY A 37 -12.29 -9.30 -1.21
CA GLY A 37 -12.32 -8.88 0.19
C GLY A 37 -13.29 -7.70 0.35
N GLU A 38 -14.01 -7.68 1.46
CA GLU A 38 -14.89 -6.59 1.90
C GLU A 38 -14.31 -5.23 1.46
N VAL A 39 -14.99 -4.58 0.51
CA VAL A 39 -14.49 -3.35 -0.11
C VAL A 39 -14.66 -2.24 0.92
N ASN A 40 -13.76 -2.17 1.88
CA ASN A 40 -13.59 -0.99 2.69
C ASN A 40 -13.28 0.12 1.68
N ASP A 41 -14.17 1.11 1.56
CA ASP A 41 -14.10 2.17 0.57
C ASP A 41 -13.04 3.21 0.96
N TRP A 42 -11.83 2.72 1.24
CA TRP A 42 -10.66 3.53 1.62
C TRP A 42 -10.09 4.27 0.41
N ARG A 43 -10.35 3.78 -0.80
CA ARG A 43 -9.86 4.38 -2.05
C ARG A 43 -10.47 5.75 -2.29
N THR A 44 -11.78 5.92 -2.06
CA THR A 44 -12.48 7.19 -2.25
C THR A 44 -11.92 8.34 -1.39
N PRO A 45 -11.75 8.21 -0.06
CA PRO A 45 -11.19 9.28 0.76
C PRO A 45 -9.70 9.52 0.47
N VAL A 46 -8.91 8.48 0.15
CA VAL A 46 -7.51 8.65 -0.27
C VAL A 46 -7.39 9.37 -1.61
N ALA A 47 -8.23 9.02 -2.59
CA ALA A 47 -8.30 9.69 -3.89
C ALA A 47 -8.65 11.17 -3.75
N SER A 48 -9.63 11.47 -2.90
CA SER A 48 -10.01 12.85 -2.55
C SER A 48 -8.84 13.62 -1.91
N ALA A 49 -8.14 13.01 -0.95
CA ALA A 49 -7.04 13.66 -0.24
C ALA A 49 -5.79 13.89 -1.12
N LEU A 50 -5.49 12.96 -2.03
CA LEU A 50 -4.34 13.03 -2.93
C LEU A 50 -4.66 13.68 -4.28
N SER A 51 -5.91 14.10 -4.50
CA SER A 51 -6.37 14.65 -5.78
C SER A 51 -6.07 13.72 -6.97
N GLY A 52 -6.38 12.43 -6.80
CA GLY A 52 -6.21 11.38 -7.81
C GLY A 52 -7.52 10.65 -8.11
N GLU A 53 -7.47 9.69 -9.02
CA GLU A 53 -8.61 8.80 -9.31
C GLU A 53 -8.55 7.55 -8.43
N ALA A 54 -9.71 6.96 -8.09
CA ALA A 54 -9.76 5.78 -7.22
C ALA A 54 -8.99 4.57 -7.81
N ASP A 55 -8.94 4.48 -9.14
CA ASP A 55 -8.20 3.43 -9.85
C ASP A 55 -6.68 3.63 -9.70
N ASP A 56 -6.18 4.86 -9.88
CA ASP A 56 -4.77 5.21 -9.65
C ASP A 56 -4.33 4.91 -8.20
N ILE A 57 -5.21 5.22 -7.23
CA ILE A 57 -4.97 4.89 -5.82
C ILE A 57 -4.91 3.37 -5.61
N GLY A 58 -5.77 2.61 -6.28
CA GLY A 58 -5.77 1.14 -6.22
C GLY A 58 -4.58 0.49 -6.89
N GLU A 59 -3.98 1.12 -7.91
CA GLU A 59 -2.71 0.67 -8.50
C GLU A 59 -1.52 0.98 -7.57
N ALA A 60 -1.54 2.14 -6.93
CA ALA A 60 -0.42 2.61 -6.12
C ALA A 60 -0.37 2.04 -4.71
N PHE A 61 -1.52 1.75 -4.12
CA PHE A 61 -1.64 1.36 -2.73
C PHE A 61 -2.48 0.11 -2.55
N ASP A 62 -2.13 -0.68 -1.55
CA ASP A 62 -2.93 -1.80 -1.09
C ASP A 62 -3.11 -1.74 0.43
N LEU A 63 -4.32 -2.03 0.90
CA LEU A 63 -4.63 -2.02 2.33
C LEU A 63 -4.89 -3.47 2.77
N VAL A 64 -3.88 -4.09 3.37
CA VAL A 64 -3.92 -5.49 3.81
C VAL A 64 -3.72 -5.51 5.32
N ASP A 65 -4.62 -6.19 6.06
CA ASP A 65 -4.56 -6.33 7.52
C ASP A 65 -4.37 -4.99 8.28
N GLY A 66 -4.96 -3.90 7.78
CA GLY A 66 -4.84 -2.55 8.37
C GLY A 66 -3.46 -1.88 8.14
N ARG A 67 -2.62 -2.44 7.27
CA ARG A 67 -1.37 -1.85 6.81
C ARG A 67 -1.50 -1.35 5.39
N MET A 68 -1.06 -0.12 5.19
CA MET A 68 -1.10 0.53 3.88
C MET A 68 0.25 0.29 3.23
N HIS A 69 0.24 -0.53 2.20
CA HIS A 69 1.40 -0.91 1.42
C HIS A 69 1.47 -0.07 0.15
N LEU A 70 2.68 0.33 -0.22
CA LEU A 70 2.92 0.96 -1.52
C LEU A 70 3.26 -0.12 -2.55
N THR A 71 2.43 -0.25 -3.58
CA THR A 71 2.58 -1.24 -4.65
C THR A 71 3.50 -0.76 -5.78
N ILE A 72 3.86 0.54 -5.77
CA ILE A 72 4.74 1.14 -6.77
C ILE A 72 6.14 0.49 -6.71
N PRO A 73 6.67 -0.04 -7.83
CA PRO A 73 7.96 -0.70 -7.84
C PRO A 73 9.10 0.28 -7.54
N PRO A 74 10.18 -0.15 -6.86
CA PRO A 74 11.30 0.71 -6.49
C PRO A 74 12.04 1.30 -7.70
N SER A 75 11.88 0.74 -8.90
CA SER A 75 12.40 1.30 -10.15
C SER A 75 11.75 2.61 -10.57
N ARG A 76 10.53 2.91 -10.09
CA ARG A 76 9.85 4.18 -10.32
C ARG A 76 10.19 5.22 -9.25
N LEU A 77 10.68 4.80 -8.09
CA LEU A 77 11.11 5.70 -7.03
C LEU A 77 12.42 6.42 -7.42
N PRO A 78 12.73 7.57 -6.77
CA PRO A 78 14.00 8.24 -6.97
C PRO A 78 15.20 7.29 -6.76
N PRO A 79 16.25 7.38 -7.60
CA PRO A 79 17.42 6.48 -7.51
C PRO A 79 18.22 6.69 -6.22
N GLN A 80 18.08 7.85 -5.58
CA GLN A 80 18.70 8.14 -4.30
C GLN A 80 17.82 7.63 -3.17
N LYS A 81 18.35 6.71 -2.35
CA LYS A 81 17.63 6.14 -1.18
C LYS A 81 17.04 7.21 -0.26
N ALA A 82 17.77 8.30 -0.03
CA ALA A 82 17.30 9.42 0.78
C ALA A 82 16.01 10.05 0.23
N ALA A 83 15.94 10.27 -1.09
CA ALA A 83 14.74 10.82 -1.74
C ALA A 83 13.61 9.78 -1.79
N ALA A 84 13.92 8.52 -2.10
CA ALA A 84 12.92 7.45 -2.10
C ALA A 84 12.28 7.24 -0.72
N MET A 85 13.07 7.23 0.36
CA MET A 85 12.53 7.12 1.73
C MET A 85 11.60 8.28 2.09
N LYS A 86 11.90 9.51 1.62
CA LYS A 86 11.05 10.68 1.85
C LYS A 86 9.72 10.56 1.11
N ASP A 87 9.77 10.12 -0.15
CA ASP A 87 8.57 9.92 -0.95
C ASP A 87 7.70 8.81 -0.37
N VAL A 88 8.28 7.66 0.01
CA VAL A 88 7.56 6.57 0.69
C VAL A 88 6.94 7.07 1.99
N ALA A 89 7.69 7.79 2.83
CA ALA A 89 7.17 8.33 4.08
C ALA A 89 5.98 9.27 3.88
N LEU A 90 6.08 10.17 2.89
CA LEU A 90 5.02 11.11 2.57
C LEU A 90 3.77 10.38 2.06
N LEU A 91 3.94 9.48 1.09
CA LEU A 91 2.85 8.75 0.45
C LEU A 91 2.12 7.83 1.43
N VAL A 92 2.86 7.01 2.19
CA VAL A 92 2.28 6.07 3.15
C VAL A 92 1.56 6.81 4.27
N CYS A 93 2.14 7.88 4.82
CA CYS A 93 1.45 8.65 5.86
C CYS A 93 0.18 9.34 5.33
N ALA A 94 0.24 9.94 4.14
CA ALA A 94 -0.93 10.59 3.56
C ALA A 94 -2.05 9.58 3.26
N ALA A 95 -1.71 8.44 2.66
CA ALA A 95 -2.68 7.39 2.35
C ALA A 95 -3.29 6.78 3.63
N ARG A 96 -2.49 6.50 4.66
CA ARG A 96 -3.00 5.95 5.94
C ARG A 96 -3.95 6.90 6.66
N GLN A 97 -3.59 8.18 6.72
CA GLN A 97 -4.40 9.19 7.40
C GLN A 97 -5.69 9.47 6.62
N ALA A 98 -5.62 9.53 5.29
CA ALA A 98 -6.82 9.69 4.47
C ALA A 98 -7.72 8.44 4.46
N ALA A 99 -7.16 7.24 4.63
CA ALA A 99 -7.92 6.01 4.78
C ALA A 99 -8.49 5.81 6.21
N ASP A 100 -8.32 6.79 7.11
CA ASP A 100 -8.79 6.76 8.50
C ASP A 100 -8.36 5.47 9.26
N VAL A 101 -7.17 4.97 8.95
CA VAL A 101 -6.62 3.74 9.55
C VAL A 101 -6.19 3.97 11.00
N ASP A 102 -5.76 5.19 11.31
CA ASP A 102 -5.25 5.59 12.62
C ASP A 102 -6.21 6.62 13.23
N ALA A 103 -6.84 6.31 14.37
CA ALA A 103 -7.93 7.11 14.97
C ALA A 103 -7.58 8.58 15.32
N ASP A 104 -6.30 8.95 15.39
CA ASP A 104 -5.83 10.30 15.73
C ASP A 104 -5.03 10.99 14.59
N ASP A 105 -5.05 10.45 13.36
CA ASP A 105 -4.22 10.89 12.23
C ASP A 105 -2.70 10.86 12.49
N TRP A 106 -2.23 10.10 13.48
CA TRP A 106 -0.81 10.00 13.82
C TRP A 106 -0.26 8.64 13.40
N THR A 107 0.60 8.64 12.38
CA THR A 107 1.25 7.44 11.89
C THR A 107 2.54 7.16 12.66
N PRO A 108 2.73 5.95 13.22
CA PRO A 108 3.98 5.57 13.85
C PRO A 108 5.13 5.50 12.86
N VAL A 109 6.30 6.02 13.23
CA VAL A 109 7.52 5.96 12.40
C VAL A 109 7.95 4.53 12.06
N GLY A 110 7.56 3.55 12.89
CA GLY A 110 7.80 2.13 12.65
C GLY A 110 7.16 1.64 11.35
N VAL A 111 5.94 2.09 11.05
CA VAL A 111 5.21 1.70 9.83
C VAL A 111 5.99 2.14 8.60
N ILE A 112 6.43 3.40 8.56
CA ILE A 112 7.24 3.95 7.47
C ILE A 112 8.55 3.18 7.29
N ARG A 113 9.19 2.81 8.41
CA ARG A 113 10.45 2.06 8.36
C ARG A 113 10.25 0.67 7.78
N ASP A 114 9.14 0.01 8.09
CA ASP A 114 8.80 -1.30 7.55
C ASP A 114 8.52 -1.20 6.05
N GLU A 115 7.71 -0.22 5.60
CA GLU A 115 7.47 0.00 4.16
C GLU A 115 8.76 0.31 3.38
N CYS A 116 9.62 1.18 3.90
CA CYS A 116 10.93 1.43 3.28
C CYS A 116 11.80 0.17 3.21
N ARG A 117 11.67 -0.75 4.17
CA ARG A 117 12.41 -2.03 4.18
C ARG A 117 11.87 -2.95 3.09
N ASP A 118 10.56 -3.07 2.99
CA ASP A 118 9.88 -3.96 2.05
C ASP A 118 10.13 -3.53 0.60
N LEU A 119 10.22 -2.22 0.34
CA LEU A 119 10.61 -1.65 -0.94
C LEU A 119 12.13 -1.67 -1.22
N GLY A 120 12.96 -2.09 -0.25
CA GLY A 120 14.42 -2.14 -0.39
C GLY A 120 15.13 -0.77 -0.40
N VAL A 121 14.41 0.31 -0.08
CA VAL A 121 14.93 1.69 -0.10
C VAL A 121 15.44 2.17 1.25
N LEU A 122 15.24 1.39 2.32
CA LEU A 122 15.66 1.73 3.67
C LEU A 122 17.18 1.89 3.78
N ASP A 123 17.58 3.07 4.22
CA ASP A 123 18.90 3.34 4.80
C ASP A 123 18.74 3.60 6.30
N ALA A 124 18.92 2.55 7.10
CA ALA A 124 18.65 2.59 8.54
C ALA A 124 19.50 3.62 9.29
N ASN A 125 20.71 3.90 8.82
CA ASN A 125 21.63 4.84 9.47
C ASN A 125 21.20 6.29 9.25
N ASN A 126 20.67 6.59 8.05
CA ASN A 126 20.27 7.94 7.67
C ASN A 126 18.76 8.19 7.84
N PHE A 127 17.95 7.16 8.03
CA PHE A 127 16.49 7.23 8.05
C PHE A 127 15.95 8.34 8.97
N ALA A 128 16.40 8.41 10.23
CA ALA A 128 15.89 9.40 11.16
C ALA A 128 16.21 10.85 10.72
N ALA A 129 17.39 11.07 10.13
CA ALA A 129 17.80 12.37 9.61
C ALA A 129 16.97 12.75 8.39
N GLU A 130 16.80 11.84 7.43
CA GLU A 130 16.03 12.08 6.21
C GLU A 130 14.55 12.37 6.49
N ILE A 131 13.93 11.58 7.38
CA ILE A 131 12.54 11.81 7.79
C ILE A 131 12.38 13.17 8.49
N SER A 132 13.38 13.62 9.23
CA SER A 132 13.30 14.94 9.91
C SER A 132 13.31 16.12 8.96
N GLN A 133 13.82 15.94 7.73
CA GLN A 133 13.80 16.97 6.70
C GLN A 133 12.39 17.19 6.11
N LEU A 134 11.42 16.31 6.40
CA LEU A 134 10.02 16.48 6.00
C LEU A 134 9.24 17.46 6.89
N ALA A 135 9.90 18.20 7.78
CA ALA A 135 9.25 19.14 8.71
C ALA A 135 8.43 20.25 8.03
N GLU A 136 8.69 20.56 6.76
CA GLU A 136 7.88 21.51 6.01
C GLU A 136 6.49 20.95 5.64
N VAL A 137 6.37 19.63 5.52
CA VAL A 137 5.18 18.94 5.02
C VAL A 137 4.55 17.99 6.04
N MET A 138 5.21 17.78 7.18
CA MET A 138 4.76 16.91 8.25
C MET A 138 5.02 17.52 9.62
N SER A 139 4.09 17.27 10.53
CA SER A 139 4.23 17.49 11.96
C SER A 139 4.77 16.24 12.64
N PHE A 140 5.57 16.44 13.68
CA PHE A 140 6.18 15.36 14.45
C PHE A 140 5.79 15.44 15.93
N ARG A 141 5.59 14.28 16.54
CA ARG A 141 5.40 14.13 17.99
C ARG A 141 6.25 12.97 18.51
N GLY A 142 6.76 13.09 19.73
CA GLY A 142 7.60 12.04 20.33
C GLY A 142 9.02 11.99 19.74
N THR A 143 9.81 10.99 20.15
CA THR A 143 11.23 10.87 19.79
C THR A 143 11.62 9.43 19.49
N GLY A 144 12.69 9.25 18.72
CA GLY A 144 13.25 7.92 18.43
C GLY A 144 12.23 6.93 17.86
N ARG A 145 12.02 5.81 18.56
CA ARG A 145 11.11 4.73 18.13
C ARG A 145 9.63 5.03 18.38
N SER A 146 9.31 5.96 19.29
CA SER A 146 7.93 6.40 19.58
C SER A 146 7.54 7.65 18.79
N ARG A 147 8.35 8.04 17.79
CA ARG A 147 8.04 9.17 16.93
C ARG A 147 6.78 8.89 16.10
N LEU A 148 5.88 9.87 16.09
CA LEU A 148 4.64 9.90 15.34
C LEU A 148 4.73 11.01 14.30
N LEU A 149 4.10 10.78 13.15
CA LEU A 149 4.07 11.70 12.01
C LEU A 149 2.63 12.00 11.62
N ARG A 150 2.36 13.26 11.29
CA ARG A 150 1.08 13.70 10.74
C ARG A 150 1.33 14.59 9.53
N VAL A 151 0.64 14.32 8.42
CA VAL A 151 0.80 15.09 7.18
C VAL A 151 0.01 16.39 7.29
N ASN A 152 0.61 17.50 6.89
CA ASN A 152 -0.11 18.78 6.82
C ASN A 152 -0.72 18.98 5.43
N ARG A 153 -1.52 20.02 5.24
CA ARG A 153 -2.17 20.31 3.93
C ARG A 153 -1.17 20.35 2.76
N ARG A 154 -0.03 21.04 2.93
CA ARG A 154 1.02 21.12 1.90
C ARG A 154 1.61 19.75 1.59
N GLY A 155 1.71 18.88 2.60
CA GLY A 155 2.14 17.49 2.44
C GLY A 155 1.17 16.67 1.60
N TYR A 156 -0.15 16.82 1.77
CA TYR A 156 -1.13 16.15 0.91
C TYR A 156 -1.01 16.59 -0.55
N GLU A 157 -0.88 17.89 -0.79
CA GLU A 157 -0.67 18.45 -2.14
C GLU A 157 0.61 17.89 -2.78
N GLN A 158 1.71 17.82 -2.01
CA GLN A 158 2.97 17.25 -2.48
C GLN A 158 2.89 15.74 -2.70
N ALA A 159 2.18 15.00 -1.84
CA ALA A 159 1.95 13.57 -1.98
C ALA A 159 1.20 13.25 -3.28
N GLY A 160 0.12 14.00 -3.56
CA GLY A 160 -0.64 13.85 -4.80
C GLY A 160 0.18 14.17 -6.05
N HIS A 161 1.03 15.20 -6.01
CA HIS A 161 1.95 15.50 -7.10
C HIS A 161 2.95 14.36 -7.34
N ARG A 162 3.59 13.88 -6.28
CA ARG A 162 4.56 12.79 -6.35
C ARG A 162 3.93 11.51 -6.87
N LEU A 163 2.73 11.18 -6.42
CA LEU A 163 2.02 10.01 -6.88
C LEU A 163 1.79 10.03 -8.40
N ARG A 164 1.32 11.17 -8.92
CA ARG A 164 1.11 11.35 -10.36
C ARG A 164 2.40 11.24 -11.17
N GLU A 165 3.52 11.75 -10.66
CA GLU A 165 4.83 11.58 -11.30
C GLU A 165 5.26 10.10 -11.34
N LEU A 166 4.96 9.33 -10.29
CA LEU A 166 5.32 7.91 -10.21
C LEU A 166 4.41 7.00 -11.04
N LEU A 167 3.17 7.40 -11.30
CA LEU A 167 2.22 6.65 -12.14
C LEU A 167 2.30 7.03 -13.63
N ALA A 168 2.98 8.12 -13.97
CA ALA A 168 3.19 8.51 -15.35
C ALA A 168 3.94 7.39 -16.14
N PRO A 169 3.56 7.14 -17.41
CA PRO A 169 4.14 6.08 -18.24
C PRO A 169 5.58 6.36 -18.68
#